data_AF-A0AAJ6CUQ9-F1
#
_entry.id   AF-A0AAJ6CUQ9-F1
#
_cell.length_a   1.000
_cell.length_b   1.000
_cell.length_c   1.000
_cell.angle_alpha   90.00
_cell.angle_beta   90.00
_cell.angle_gamma   90.00
#
_symmetry.space_group_name_H-M   'P 1'
#
loop_
_entity.id
_entity.type
_entity.pdbx_description
1 polymer ?
#
loop_
_entity_poly.entity_id
_entity_poly.type
_entity_poly.pdbx_seq_one_letter_code
_entity_poly.pdbx_strand_id
1 'polypeptide(L)'
;MSSASQYFNTLAAIERAVTSGHFNIAKVLRAVAHVQNAVALDHARSQTANEPSSEPMTQYVVTNYRIDTSDGVPVEATSRMNEIVERSLKSLESNDDVSESDVAQSMWGCTNCGNVLEGEQPDVCDLCGALAPEFKSFGPFFNGTVSGNLKPEDIIRILEESAEEVVEIISDVDEQMLSYKPDPTEWSAKETLAHMLETDGLFVTRIEFILAGDSSKEWPSPMPPWKLHEGKGYNEMESSVVLDRYVANRRHSLEILHSLSTEDWARQVGSQSLLALGTWASTHDRGHMEQLKRACGID
;
A
#
# COMPACT_ATOMS: atom_id res chain seq x y z
N MET A 1 -16.49 -9.82 26.13
CA MET A 1 -16.59 -9.87 24.65
C MET A 1 -15.25 -9.42 24.09
N SER A 2 -14.69 -10.13 23.11
CA SER A 2 -13.46 -9.69 22.42
C SER A 2 -13.71 -8.40 21.63
N SER A 3 -12.65 -7.64 21.35
CA SER A 3 -12.72 -6.41 20.53
C SER A 3 -13.31 -6.70 19.13
N ALA A 4 -12.96 -7.83 18.52
CA ALA A 4 -13.54 -8.29 17.25
C ALA A 4 -15.06 -8.49 17.33
N SER A 5 -15.55 -9.13 18.40
CA SER A 5 -16.99 -9.32 18.64
C SER A 5 -17.71 -7.98 18.85
N GLN A 6 -17.06 -6.99 19.48
CA GLN A 6 -17.63 -5.66 19.64
C GLN A 6 -17.73 -4.90 18.32
N TYR A 7 -16.72 -4.97 17.46
CA TYR A 7 -16.74 -4.30 16.15
C TYR A 7 -17.84 -4.87 15.25
N PHE A 8 -17.97 -6.20 15.14
CA PHE A 8 -19.04 -6.85 14.40
C PHE A 8 -20.43 -6.42 14.89
N ASN A 9 -20.66 -6.41 16.20
CA ASN A 9 -21.92 -5.95 16.78
C ASN A 9 -22.22 -4.48 16.47
N THR A 10 -21.20 -3.62 16.42
CA THR A 10 -21.36 -2.22 16.00
C THR A 10 -21.84 -2.12 14.55
N LEU A 11 -21.26 -2.90 13.64
CA LEU A 11 -21.68 -2.93 12.23
C LEU A 11 -23.16 -3.35 12.09
N ALA A 12 -23.57 -4.42 12.77
CA ALA A 12 -24.96 -4.85 12.79
C ALA A 12 -25.91 -3.78 13.36
N ALA A 13 -25.49 -3.05 14.40
CA ALA A 13 -26.26 -1.95 14.97
C ALA A 13 -26.41 -0.75 14.02
N ILE A 14 -25.39 -0.45 13.20
CA ILE A 14 -25.45 0.57 12.15
C ILE A 14 -26.55 0.20 11.14
N GLU A 15 -26.52 -1.01 10.61
CA GLU A 15 -27.51 -1.46 9.60
C GLU A 15 -28.93 -1.46 10.15
N ARG A 16 -29.11 -1.92 11.39
CA ARG A 16 -30.41 -1.84 12.07
C ARG A 16 -30.89 -0.40 12.22
N ALA A 17 -30.00 0.53 12.60
CA ALA A 17 -30.35 1.93 12.73
C ALA A 17 -30.74 2.57 11.39
N VAL A 18 -30.02 2.26 10.31
CA VAL A 18 -30.32 2.74 8.96
C VAL A 18 -31.67 2.20 8.46
N THR A 19 -31.87 0.89 8.52
CA THR A 19 -33.10 0.23 8.07
C THR A 19 -34.33 0.62 8.89
N SER A 20 -34.14 1.05 10.15
CA SER A 20 -35.20 1.57 11.01
C SER A 20 -35.40 3.10 10.90
N GLY A 21 -34.68 3.79 9.99
CA GLY A 21 -34.79 5.23 9.77
C GLY A 21 -34.12 6.12 10.84
N HIS A 22 -33.31 5.55 11.73
CA HIS A 22 -32.60 6.27 12.78
C HIS A 22 -31.21 6.75 12.33
N PHE A 23 -31.18 7.65 11.33
CA PHE A 23 -29.92 8.07 10.70
C PHE A 23 -28.93 8.80 11.63
N ASN A 24 -29.42 9.53 12.63
CA ASN A 24 -28.54 10.26 13.55
C ASN A 24 -27.73 9.33 14.47
N ILE A 25 -28.35 8.27 14.99
CA ILE A 25 -27.61 7.27 15.78
C ILE A 25 -26.75 6.40 14.84
N ALA A 26 -27.20 6.09 13.62
CA ALA A 26 -26.37 5.40 12.64
C ALA A 26 -25.06 6.17 12.35
N LYS A 27 -25.12 7.49 12.19
CA LYS A 27 -23.92 8.35 12.04
C LYS A 27 -22.97 8.23 13.23
N VAL A 28 -23.49 8.26 14.46
CA VAL A 28 -22.68 8.11 15.67
C VAL A 28 -22.05 6.72 15.75
N LEU A 29 -22.83 5.66 15.47
CA LEU A 29 -22.33 4.28 15.47
C LEU A 29 -21.26 4.05 14.39
N ARG A 30 -21.38 4.68 13.22
CA ARG A 30 -20.30 4.69 12.20
C ARG A 30 -19.01 5.33 12.73
N ALA A 31 -19.11 6.41 13.49
CA ALA A 31 -17.94 7.00 14.14
C ALA A 31 -17.34 6.09 15.22
N VAL A 32 -18.18 5.37 15.99
CA VAL A 32 -17.73 4.35 16.94
C VAL A 32 -16.97 3.23 16.24
N ALA A 33 -17.51 2.69 15.13
CA ALA A 33 -16.84 1.66 14.34
C ALA A 33 -15.46 2.14 13.83
N HIS A 34 -15.38 3.38 13.35
CA HIS A 34 -14.10 3.97 12.94
C HIS A 34 -13.08 4.00 14.08
N VAL A 35 -13.46 4.45 15.28
CA VAL A 35 -12.58 4.48 16.46
C VAL A 35 -12.17 3.07 16.89
N GLN A 36 -13.11 2.11 16.89
CA GLN A 36 -12.82 0.72 17.21
C GLN A 36 -11.75 0.14 16.27
N ASN A 37 -11.87 0.39 14.96
CA ASN A 37 -10.88 -0.02 13.98
C ASN A 37 -9.53 0.65 14.23
N ALA A 38 -9.49 1.96 14.44
CA ALA A 38 -8.26 2.70 14.68
C ALA A 38 -7.50 2.22 15.93
N VAL A 39 -8.23 1.97 17.02
CA VAL A 39 -7.65 1.46 18.28
C VAL A 39 -7.15 0.03 18.13
N ALA A 40 -7.87 -0.83 17.39
CA ALA A 40 -7.42 -2.20 17.13
C ALA A 40 -6.08 -2.22 16.37
N LEU A 41 -5.97 -1.38 15.33
CA LEU A 41 -4.73 -1.23 14.56
C LEU A 41 -3.59 -0.66 15.41
N ASP A 42 -3.87 0.34 16.25
CA ASP A 42 -2.86 0.91 17.16
C ASP A 42 -2.33 -0.09 18.18
N HIS A 43 -3.23 -0.88 18.75
CA HIS A 43 -2.84 -1.94 19.67
C HIS A 43 -1.93 -2.97 18.99
N ALA A 44 -2.29 -3.42 17.79
CA ALA A 44 -1.47 -4.35 17.02
C ALA A 44 -0.05 -3.81 16.76
N ARG A 45 0.08 -2.54 16.34
CA ARG A 45 1.39 -1.89 16.14
C ARG A 45 2.22 -1.83 17.42
N SER A 46 1.59 -1.51 18.55
CA SER A 46 2.29 -1.42 19.83
C SER A 46 2.83 -2.79 20.29
N GLN A 47 2.14 -3.88 19.93
CA GLN A 47 2.61 -5.23 20.23
C GLN A 47 3.77 -5.63 19.31
N THR A 48 3.65 -5.42 18.00
CA THR A 48 4.72 -5.75 17.04
C THR A 48 6.00 -4.97 17.29
N ALA A 49 5.89 -3.72 17.74
CA ALA A 49 7.06 -2.89 18.07
C ALA A 49 7.79 -3.33 19.36
N ASN A 50 7.08 -3.93 20.31
CA ASN A 50 7.65 -4.34 21.60
C ASN A 50 8.13 -5.80 21.60
N GLU A 51 7.50 -6.67 20.82
CA GLU A 51 7.88 -8.07 20.64
C GLU A 51 7.72 -8.44 19.16
N PRO A 52 8.82 -8.38 18.37
CA PRO A 52 8.80 -8.90 17.00
C PRO A 52 8.43 -10.38 17.06
N SER A 53 7.35 -10.77 16.37
CA SER A 53 6.94 -12.16 16.34
C SER A 53 7.98 -12.99 15.58
N SER A 54 8.43 -14.09 16.16
CA SER A 54 9.21 -15.12 15.46
C SER A 54 8.33 -16.14 14.72
N GLU A 55 7.00 -15.99 14.80
CA GLU A 55 6.05 -16.84 14.09
C GLU A 55 6.09 -16.53 12.58
N PRO A 56 6.27 -17.53 11.71
CA PRO A 56 6.19 -17.34 10.27
C PRO A 56 4.84 -16.74 9.85
N MET A 57 4.85 -15.84 8.86
CA MET A 57 3.63 -15.18 8.37
C MET A 57 2.56 -16.20 7.93
N THR A 58 2.98 -17.34 7.39
CA THR A 58 2.09 -18.47 7.05
C THR A 58 1.25 -18.95 8.23
N GLN A 59 1.87 -19.16 9.39
CA GLN A 59 1.19 -19.64 10.59
C GLN A 59 0.25 -18.56 11.18
N TYR A 60 0.67 -17.29 11.12
CA TYR A 60 -0.17 -16.16 11.52
C TYR A 60 -1.43 -16.05 10.65
N VAL A 61 -1.29 -16.17 9.32
CA VAL A 61 -2.41 -16.07 8.38
C VAL A 61 -3.39 -17.24 8.55
N VAL A 62 -2.90 -18.48 8.65
CA VAL A 62 -3.73 -19.69 8.86
C VAL A 62 -4.62 -19.56 10.10
N THR A 63 -4.08 -18.99 11.18
CA THR A 63 -4.76 -18.94 12.48
C THR A 63 -5.84 -17.86 12.54
N ASN A 64 -5.69 -16.76 11.79
CA ASN A 64 -6.47 -15.54 12.01
C ASN A 64 -7.42 -15.14 10.86
N TYR A 65 -7.27 -15.69 9.65
CA TYR A 65 -7.91 -15.09 8.44
C TYR A 65 -8.88 -15.98 7.69
N ARG A 66 -9.14 -17.23 8.12
CA ARG A 66 -10.22 -18.02 7.52
C ARG A 66 -11.58 -17.41 7.87
N ILE A 67 -12.33 -17.01 6.85
CA ILE A 67 -13.66 -16.42 7.03
C ILE A 67 -14.63 -17.56 7.35
N ASP A 68 -15.21 -17.54 8.55
CA ASP A 68 -16.27 -18.46 8.95
C ASP A 68 -17.57 -18.11 8.19
N THR A 69 -18.18 -19.11 7.54
CA THR A 69 -19.40 -19.00 6.73
C THR A 69 -20.69 -18.87 7.54
N SER A 70 -20.60 -18.85 8.88
CA SER A 70 -21.77 -18.93 9.77
C SER A 70 -22.66 -17.67 9.80
N ASP A 71 -22.24 -16.55 9.20
CA ASP A 71 -22.90 -15.23 9.33
C ASP A 71 -23.46 -14.62 8.02
N GLY A 72 -24.09 -15.41 7.16
CA GLY A 72 -24.98 -14.88 6.10
C GLY A 72 -24.31 -14.15 4.92
N VAL A 73 -22.98 -14.21 4.80
CA VAL A 73 -22.27 -13.88 3.56
C VAL A 73 -22.57 -14.95 2.50
N PRO A 74 -22.72 -14.61 1.21
CA PRO A 74 -22.86 -15.62 0.17
C PRO A 74 -21.71 -16.64 0.24
N VAL A 75 -22.05 -17.92 0.28
CA VAL A 75 -21.08 -19.02 0.39
C VAL A 75 -20.01 -18.91 -0.71
N GLU A 76 -20.42 -18.49 -1.90
CA GLU A 76 -19.55 -18.27 -3.05
C GLU A 76 -18.55 -17.12 -2.83
N ALA A 77 -18.97 -16.01 -2.22
CA ALA A 77 -18.07 -14.88 -1.93
C ALA A 77 -17.01 -15.28 -0.90
N THR A 78 -17.42 -16.00 0.16
CA THR A 78 -16.49 -16.54 1.16
C THR A 78 -15.56 -17.60 0.57
N SER A 79 -16.07 -18.49 -0.28
CA SER A 79 -15.27 -19.53 -0.93
C SER A 79 -14.17 -18.93 -1.80
N ARG A 80 -14.48 -17.90 -2.60
CA ARG A 80 -13.49 -17.21 -3.46
C ARG A 80 -12.39 -16.54 -2.63
N MET A 81 -12.76 -15.85 -1.55
CA MET A 81 -11.77 -15.22 -0.68
C MET A 81 -10.88 -16.27 0.01
N ASN A 82 -11.46 -17.38 0.48
CA ASN A 82 -10.67 -18.47 1.08
C ASN A 82 -9.73 -19.13 0.06
N GLU A 83 -10.12 -19.26 -1.22
CA GLU A 83 -9.22 -19.74 -2.29
C GLU A 83 -8.04 -18.80 -2.53
N ILE A 84 -8.26 -17.48 -2.50
CA ILE A 84 -7.18 -16.48 -2.56
C ILE A 84 -6.23 -16.66 -1.37
N VAL A 85 -6.76 -16.78 -0.14
CA VAL A 85 -5.95 -16.99 1.07
C VAL A 85 -5.13 -18.29 0.97
N GLU A 86 -5.70 -19.37 0.46
CA GLU A 86 -4.99 -20.64 0.29
C GLU A 86 -3.85 -20.55 -0.73
N ARG A 87 -4.04 -19.83 -1.84
CA ARG A 87 -2.96 -19.55 -2.79
C ARG A 87 -1.89 -18.64 -2.20
N SER A 88 -2.27 -17.60 -1.45
CA SER A 88 -1.31 -16.74 -0.74
C SER A 88 -0.44 -17.54 0.24
N LEU A 89 -1.06 -18.41 1.04
CA LEU A 89 -0.35 -19.28 1.97
C LEU A 89 0.64 -20.20 1.26
N LYS A 90 0.23 -20.79 0.13
CA LYS A 90 1.10 -21.64 -0.68
C LYS A 90 2.26 -20.85 -1.29
N SER A 91 2.03 -19.61 -1.76
CA SER A 91 3.11 -18.74 -2.24
C SER A 91 4.15 -18.51 -1.13
N LEU A 92 3.69 -18.19 0.08
CA LEU A 92 4.54 -17.92 1.25
C LEU A 92 5.34 -19.15 1.74
N GLU A 93 5.06 -20.36 1.23
CA GLU A 93 5.90 -21.54 1.50
C GLU A 93 7.19 -21.55 0.68
N SER A 94 7.20 -20.86 -0.47
CA SER A 94 8.30 -20.87 -1.43
C SER A 94 8.87 -19.49 -1.74
N ASN A 95 8.19 -18.43 -1.31
CA ASN A 95 8.53 -17.03 -1.54
C ASN A 95 8.47 -16.27 -0.21
N ASP A 96 9.29 -15.22 -0.06
CA ASP A 96 9.28 -14.37 1.15
C ASP A 96 7.98 -13.56 1.31
N ASP A 97 7.27 -13.33 0.21
CA ASP A 97 5.96 -12.68 0.18
C ASP A 97 5.06 -13.35 -0.88
N VAL A 98 3.81 -12.91 -1.01
CA VAL A 98 2.87 -13.42 -2.02
C VAL A 98 3.29 -12.96 -3.41
N SER A 99 3.69 -13.89 -4.28
CA SER A 99 4.07 -13.60 -5.66
C SER A 99 2.86 -13.09 -6.46
N GLU A 100 3.11 -12.10 -7.33
CA GLU A 100 2.09 -11.60 -8.26
C GLU A 100 1.62 -12.65 -9.27
N SER A 101 2.43 -13.68 -9.50
CA SER A 101 2.07 -14.81 -10.34
C SER A 101 1.07 -15.75 -9.66
N ASP A 102 1.06 -15.77 -8.32
CA ASP A 102 0.19 -16.62 -7.51
C ASP A 102 -1.11 -15.91 -7.11
N VAL A 103 -1.06 -14.61 -6.80
CA VAL A 103 -2.23 -13.76 -6.48
C VAL A 103 -2.05 -12.38 -7.12
N ALA A 104 -3.10 -11.88 -7.77
CA ALA A 104 -2.99 -10.62 -8.50
C ALA A 104 -2.70 -9.43 -7.57
N GLN A 105 -1.89 -8.48 -8.05
CA GLN A 105 -1.54 -7.24 -7.34
C GLN A 105 -2.76 -6.36 -7.01
N SER A 106 -3.84 -6.46 -7.80
CA SER A 106 -5.07 -5.71 -7.58
C SER A 106 -6.25 -6.64 -7.35
N MET A 107 -7.05 -6.32 -6.35
CA MET A 107 -8.29 -7.00 -5.99
C MET A 107 -9.41 -5.99 -5.76
N TRP A 108 -10.65 -6.41 -6.02
CA TRP A 108 -11.84 -5.56 -5.97
C TRP A 108 -12.92 -6.26 -5.15
N GLY A 109 -13.22 -5.71 -3.98
CA GLY A 109 -14.27 -6.22 -3.10
C GLY A 109 -15.60 -5.49 -3.32
N CYS A 110 -16.64 -6.22 -3.69
CA CYS A 110 -18.00 -5.70 -3.81
C CYS A 110 -18.55 -5.30 -2.43
N THR A 111 -18.95 -4.03 -2.27
CA THR A 111 -19.48 -3.52 -0.99
C THR A 111 -20.85 -4.07 -0.61
N ASN A 112 -21.56 -4.69 -1.57
CA ASN A 112 -22.92 -5.18 -1.36
C ASN A 112 -22.97 -6.65 -0.94
N CYS A 113 -22.14 -7.50 -1.54
CA CYS A 113 -22.17 -8.95 -1.29
C CYS A 113 -20.84 -9.53 -0.78
N GLY A 114 -19.77 -8.73 -0.72
CA GLY A 114 -18.47 -9.18 -0.23
C GLY A 114 -17.64 -10.00 -1.23
N ASN A 115 -18.12 -10.22 -2.46
CA ASN A 115 -17.36 -10.90 -3.51
C ASN A 115 -16.04 -10.17 -3.81
N VAL A 116 -14.94 -10.90 -3.94
CA VAL A 116 -13.62 -10.36 -4.27
C VAL A 116 -13.20 -10.89 -5.64
N LEU A 117 -12.76 -9.99 -6.52
CA LEU A 117 -12.29 -10.30 -7.89
C LEU A 117 -10.87 -9.76 -8.08
N GLU A 118 -9.99 -10.57 -8.67
CA GLU A 118 -8.59 -10.22 -8.97
C GLU A 118 -8.42 -9.57 -10.35
N GLY A 119 -7.43 -8.69 -10.49
CA GLY A 119 -7.04 -8.04 -11.74
C GLY A 119 -7.66 -6.65 -11.95
N GLU A 120 -8.12 -6.41 -13.17
CA GLU A 120 -8.72 -5.13 -13.59
C GLU A 120 -10.08 -4.89 -12.90
N GLN A 121 -10.47 -3.62 -12.76
CA GLN A 121 -11.74 -3.27 -12.13
C GLN A 121 -12.91 -3.86 -12.93
N PRO A 122 -13.81 -4.63 -12.29
CA PRO A 122 -14.98 -5.17 -12.96
C PRO A 122 -16.07 -4.10 -13.17
N ASP A 123 -16.73 -4.14 -14.33
CA ASP A 123 -17.89 -3.27 -14.62
C ASP A 123 -19.11 -3.63 -13.77
N VAL A 124 -19.26 -4.92 -13.45
CA VAL A 124 -20.38 -5.50 -12.70
C VAL A 124 -19.93 -6.69 -11.85
N CYS A 125 -20.50 -6.81 -10.65
CA CYS A 125 -20.33 -7.96 -9.79
C CYS A 125 -21.07 -9.17 -10.35
N ASP A 126 -20.34 -10.26 -10.60
CA ASP A 126 -20.89 -11.51 -11.12
C ASP A 126 -21.74 -12.30 -10.12
N LEU A 127 -21.74 -11.93 -8.83
CA LEU A 127 -22.60 -12.54 -7.81
C LEU A 127 -23.91 -11.79 -7.56
N CYS A 128 -23.89 -10.46 -7.42
CA CYS A 128 -25.08 -9.70 -7.04
C CYS A 128 -25.51 -8.61 -8.03
N GLY A 129 -24.76 -8.37 -9.11
CA GLY A 129 -25.08 -7.35 -10.10
C GLY A 129 -24.74 -5.91 -9.69
N ALA A 130 -24.05 -5.71 -8.57
CA ALA A 130 -23.53 -4.40 -8.16
C ALA A 130 -22.61 -3.81 -9.25
N LEU A 131 -22.67 -2.50 -9.47
CA LEU A 131 -21.92 -1.83 -10.55
C LEU A 131 -20.51 -1.42 -10.10
N ALA A 132 -19.63 -1.09 -11.05
CA ALA A 132 -18.24 -0.69 -10.81
C ALA A 132 -18.02 0.29 -9.64
N PRO A 133 -18.86 1.34 -9.42
CA PRO A 133 -18.69 2.26 -8.27
C PRO A 133 -18.90 1.62 -6.89
N GLU A 134 -19.50 0.43 -6.84
CA GLU A 134 -19.76 -0.34 -5.60
C GLU A 134 -18.63 -1.33 -5.28
N PHE A 135 -17.47 -1.18 -5.93
CA PHE A 135 -16.27 -1.92 -5.60
C PHE A 135 -15.29 -1.07 -4.81
N LYS A 136 -14.73 -1.69 -3.77
CA LYS A 136 -13.57 -1.18 -3.03
C LYS A 136 -12.31 -1.82 -3.59
N SER A 137 -11.31 -1.00 -3.95
CA SER A 137 -10.01 -1.48 -4.40
C SER A 137 -9.13 -1.93 -3.23
N PHE A 138 -8.37 -2.99 -3.45
CA PHE A 138 -7.28 -3.46 -2.62
C PHE A 138 -6.09 -3.70 -3.56
N GLY A 139 -5.10 -2.82 -3.50
CA GLY A 139 -3.91 -2.88 -4.36
C GLY A 139 -2.64 -3.08 -3.55
N PRO A 140 -1.45 -3.02 -4.18
CA PRO A 140 -0.19 -3.13 -3.48
C PRO A 140 -0.06 -2.09 -2.37
N PHE A 141 0.74 -2.44 -1.36
CA PHE A 141 0.86 -1.73 -0.09
C PHE A 141 1.25 -0.25 -0.22
N PHE A 142 1.77 0.13 -1.38
CA PHE A 142 2.25 1.48 -1.67
C PHE A 142 1.15 2.55 -1.73
N ASN A 143 -0.14 2.22 -1.69
CA ASN A 143 -1.25 3.18 -1.85
C ASN A 143 -1.71 3.91 -0.55
N GLY A 144 -0.80 4.08 0.43
CA GLY A 144 -1.05 4.67 1.76
C GLY A 144 -0.63 3.73 2.89
N THR A 145 -0.62 4.15 4.17
CA THR A 145 -0.27 3.19 5.24
C THR A 145 -1.41 2.24 5.57
N VAL A 146 -1.07 1.12 6.23
CA VAL A 146 -2.02 0.17 6.86
C VAL A 146 -3.11 0.86 7.69
N SER A 147 -2.81 2.03 8.25
CA SER A 147 -3.56 2.62 9.36
C SER A 147 -3.89 4.12 9.20
N GLY A 148 -3.78 4.65 7.98
CA GLY A 148 -4.07 6.05 7.68
C GLY A 148 -2.84 6.83 7.20
N ASN A 149 -2.81 8.13 7.49
CA ASN A 149 -1.69 8.97 7.08
C ASN A 149 -0.59 9.01 8.14
N LEU A 150 0.65 9.08 7.69
CA LEU A 150 1.81 9.36 8.54
C LEU A 150 1.81 10.81 8.97
N LYS A 151 2.56 11.13 10.04
CA LYS A 151 2.86 12.51 10.40
C LYS A 151 3.96 13.07 9.49
N PRO A 152 3.99 14.39 9.24
CA PRO A 152 5.04 15.03 8.46
C PRO A 152 6.47 14.64 8.88
N GLU A 153 6.75 14.63 10.18
CA GLU A 153 8.06 14.27 10.73
C GLU A 153 8.44 12.80 10.47
N ASP A 154 7.45 11.90 10.49
CA ASP A 154 7.68 10.48 10.17
C ASP A 154 7.92 10.28 8.67
N ILE A 155 7.21 11.02 7.82
CA ILE A 155 7.39 10.98 6.36
C ILE A 155 8.83 11.35 6.00
N ILE A 156 9.29 12.51 6.51
CA ILE A 156 10.63 13.02 6.27
C ILE A 156 11.68 12.01 6.76
N ARG A 157 11.55 11.55 8.01
CA ARG A 157 12.48 10.58 8.60
C ARG A 157 12.56 9.29 7.80
N ILE A 158 11.44 8.72 7.37
CA ILE A 158 11.43 7.48 6.57
C ILE A 158 12.15 7.70 5.24
N LEU A 159 11.90 8.82 4.56
CA LEU A 159 12.55 9.11 3.28
C LEU A 159 14.05 9.38 3.43
N GLU A 160 14.50 9.94 4.56
CA GLU A 160 15.92 10.09 4.93
C GLU A 160 16.56 8.71 5.18
N GLU A 161 15.98 7.90 6.07
CA GLU A 161 16.46 6.55 6.40
C GLU A 161 16.54 5.66 5.15
N SER A 162 15.50 5.66 4.31
CA SER A 162 15.50 4.89 3.05
C SER A 162 16.57 5.38 2.07
N ALA A 163 16.96 6.66 2.09
CA ALA A 163 18.04 7.14 1.25
C ALA A 163 19.40 6.59 1.70
N GLU A 164 19.64 6.60 3.01
CA GLU A 164 20.87 6.09 3.63
C GLU A 164 21.02 4.58 3.40
N GLU A 165 19.94 3.83 3.61
CA GLU A 165 19.91 2.37 3.44
C GLU A 165 20.10 1.95 1.97
N VAL A 166 19.50 2.67 1.01
CA VAL A 166 19.78 2.42 -0.43
C VAL A 166 21.27 2.61 -0.74
N VAL A 167 21.91 3.65 -0.20
CA VAL A 167 23.35 3.89 -0.44
C VAL A 167 24.19 2.75 0.13
N GLU A 168 23.89 2.28 1.33
CA GLU A 168 24.57 1.15 1.96
C GLU A 168 24.44 -0.12 1.11
N ILE A 169 23.21 -0.52 0.77
CA ILE A 169 22.94 -1.74 -0.01
C ILE A 169 23.64 -1.69 -1.38
N ILE A 170 23.48 -0.61 -2.13
CA ILE A 170 23.98 -0.55 -3.52
C ILE A 170 25.50 -0.45 -3.56
N SER A 171 26.15 0.16 -2.56
CA SER A 171 27.60 0.31 -2.53
C SER A 171 28.35 -0.99 -2.23
N ASP A 172 27.69 -1.93 -1.53
CA ASP A 172 28.31 -3.17 -1.06
C ASP A 172 27.99 -4.40 -1.94
N VAL A 173 27.07 -4.27 -2.90
CA VAL A 173 26.63 -5.35 -3.79
C VAL A 173 27.31 -5.24 -5.16
N ASP A 174 27.66 -6.38 -5.76
CA ASP A 174 28.34 -6.40 -7.05
C ASP A 174 27.40 -6.01 -8.23
N GLU A 175 27.97 -5.40 -9.26
CA GLU A 175 27.23 -4.89 -10.43
C GLU A 175 26.47 -6.00 -11.19
N GLN A 176 26.97 -7.25 -11.18
CA GLN A 176 26.29 -8.36 -11.84
C GLN A 176 25.00 -8.74 -11.09
N MET A 177 25.06 -8.82 -9.76
CA MET A 177 23.91 -9.05 -8.90
C MET A 177 22.90 -7.91 -9.03
N LEU A 178 23.36 -6.66 -9.01
CA LEU A 178 22.48 -5.49 -9.16
C LEU A 178 21.71 -5.45 -10.50
N SER A 179 22.31 -6.03 -11.54
CA SER A 179 21.72 -6.13 -12.88
C SER A 179 20.88 -7.40 -13.09
N TYR A 180 20.98 -8.36 -12.18
CA TYR A 180 20.35 -9.66 -12.31
C TYR A 180 18.84 -9.52 -12.13
N LYS A 181 18.09 -10.16 -13.04
CA LYS A 181 16.63 -10.27 -12.93
C LYS A 181 16.30 -11.64 -12.35
N PRO A 182 15.54 -11.71 -11.24
CA PRO A 182 15.11 -12.99 -10.69
C PRO A 182 14.26 -13.80 -11.68
N ASP A 183 13.38 -13.11 -12.43
CA ASP A 183 12.60 -13.64 -13.56
C ASP A 183 12.56 -12.60 -14.71
N PRO A 184 12.41 -12.99 -16.00
CA PRO A 184 12.23 -12.04 -17.09
C PRO A 184 11.11 -11.01 -16.93
N THR A 185 10.07 -11.29 -16.13
CA THR A 185 8.99 -10.33 -15.84
C THR A 185 9.22 -9.51 -14.58
N GLU A 186 10.19 -9.87 -13.76
CA GLU A 186 10.53 -9.16 -12.53
C GLU A 186 11.62 -8.10 -12.74
N TRP A 187 11.67 -7.15 -11.81
CA TRP A 187 12.67 -6.08 -11.82
C TRP A 187 13.98 -6.55 -11.19
N SER A 188 15.10 -6.13 -11.77
CA SER A 188 16.38 -6.19 -11.09
C SER A 188 16.46 -5.19 -9.93
N ALA A 189 17.50 -5.29 -9.10
CA ALA A 189 17.77 -4.28 -8.07
C ALA A 189 17.97 -2.89 -8.69
N LYS A 190 18.65 -2.79 -9.84
CA LYS A 190 18.79 -1.53 -10.58
C LYS A 190 17.49 -0.98 -11.11
N GLU A 191 16.61 -1.82 -11.63
CA GLU A 191 15.29 -1.39 -12.10
C GLU A 191 14.41 -0.93 -10.92
N THR A 192 14.52 -1.60 -9.77
CA THR A 192 13.86 -1.18 -8.52
C THR A 192 14.37 0.18 -8.04
N LEU A 193 15.70 0.39 -8.01
CA LEU A 193 16.30 1.69 -7.68
C LEU A 193 15.87 2.79 -8.67
N ALA A 194 15.84 2.47 -9.97
CA ALA A 194 15.38 3.39 -10.99
C ALA A 194 13.90 3.74 -10.85
N HIS A 195 13.06 2.77 -10.46
CA HIS A 195 11.67 3.02 -10.14
C HIS A 195 11.54 4.00 -8.97
N MET A 196 12.31 3.80 -7.89
CA MET A 196 12.33 4.73 -6.76
C MET A 196 12.76 6.14 -7.16
N LEU A 197 13.81 6.27 -7.98
CA LEU A 197 14.26 7.55 -8.54
C LEU A 197 13.14 8.27 -9.32
N GLU A 198 12.49 7.57 -10.26
CA GLU A 198 11.45 8.17 -11.10
C GLU A 198 10.20 8.54 -10.30
N THR A 199 9.83 7.70 -9.33
CA THR A 199 8.71 7.97 -8.43
C THR A 199 8.98 9.18 -7.54
N ASP A 200 10.20 9.35 -7.02
CA ASP A 200 10.59 10.51 -6.21
C ASP A 200 10.53 11.83 -7.02
N GLY A 201 10.89 11.80 -8.31
CA GLY A 201 10.74 12.95 -9.20
C GLY A 201 9.27 13.31 -9.49
N LEU A 202 8.43 12.29 -9.67
CA LEU A 202 6.99 12.47 -9.77
C LEU A 202 6.38 13.01 -8.47
N PHE A 203 6.89 12.56 -7.32
CA PHE A 203 6.47 13.02 -6.01
C PHE A 203 6.72 14.52 -5.85
N VAL A 204 7.92 15.01 -6.18
CA VAL A 204 8.23 16.46 -6.19
C VAL A 204 7.28 17.24 -7.10
N THR A 205 7.08 16.76 -8.34
CA THR A 205 6.17 17.40 -9.30
C THR A 205 4.74 17.51 -8.75
N ARG A 206 4.28 16.48 -8.03
CA ARG A 206 2.95 16.46 -7.40
C ARG A 206 2.88 17.34 -6.16
N ILE A 207 3.97 17.48 -5.40
CA ILE A 207 4.03 18.45 -4.29
C ILE A 207 3.79 19.86 -4.82
N GLU A 208 4.56 20.27 -5.83
CA GLU A 208 4.45 21.60 -6.44
C GLU A 208 3.04 21.85 -7.01
N PHE A 209 2.45 20.84 -7.64
CA PHE A 209 1.09 20.90 -8.15
C PHE A 209 0.04 21.15 -7.05
N ILE A 210 0.10 20.42 -5.94
CA ILE A 210 -0.84 20.63 -4.83
C ILE A 210 -0.61 21.99 -4.17
N LEU A 211 0.65 22.42 -4.01
CA LEU A 211 0.97 23.74 -3.48
C LEU A 211 0.41 24.87 -4.34
N ALA A 212 0.44 24.70 -5.68
CA ALA A 212 -0.13 25.67 -6.62
C ALA A 212 -1.67 25.74 -6.55
N GLY A 213 -2.35 24.66 -6.14
CA GLY A 213 -3.79 24.63 -5.88
C GLY A 213 -4.70 24.75 -7.10
N ASP A 214 -4.17 24.58 -8.31
CA ASP A 214 -4.92 24.73 -9.55
C ASP A 214 -5.64 23.43 -9.96
N SER A 215 -6.86 23.25 -9.44
CA SER A 215 -7.71 22.10 -9.76
C SER A 215 -8.21 22.03 -11.20
N SER A 216 -7.94 23.05 -12.04
CA SER A 216 -8.31 23.01 -13.46
C SER A 216 -7.31 22.25 -14.33
N LYS A 217 -6.10 22.03 -13.81
CA LYS A 217 -5.03 21.29 -14.51
C LYS A 217 -5.18 19.80 -14.27
N GLU A 218 -4.76 19.02 -15.27
CA GLU A 218 -4.66 17.57 -15.16
C GLU A 218 -3.62 17.18 -14.12
N TRP A 219 -3.90 16.09 -13.39
CA TRP A 219 -2.99 15.55 -12.39
C TRP A 219 -1.65 15.14 -13.03
N PRO A 220 -0.49 15.48 -12.44
CA PRO A 220 0.80 15.20 -13.06
C PRO A 220 1.05 13.71 -13.32
N SER A 221 1.58 13.47 -14.53
CA SER A 221 1.83 12.17 -15.18
C SER A 221 0.56 11.39 -15.57
N PRO A 222 0.26 11.27 -16.88
CA PRO A 222 -0.78 10.34 -17.35
C PRO A 222 -0.32 8.88 -17.31
N MET A 223 0.99 8.65 -17.13
CA MET A 223 1.57 7.31 -17.02
C MET A 223 1.51 6.82 -15.56
N PRO A 224 1.17 5.55 -15.33
CA PRO A 224 1.23 4.98 -13.99
C PRO A 224 2.66 5.00 -13.42
N PRO A 225 2.85 5.30 -12.11
CA PRO A 225 4.18 5.43 -11.51
C PRO A 225 5.12 4.24 -11.75
N TRP A 226 4.60 3.00 -11.68
CA TRP A 226 5.39 1.78 -11.86
C TRP A 226 6.01 1.62 -13.26
N LYS A 227 5.47 2.33 -14.27
CA LYS A 227 5.99 2.28 -15.65
C LYS A 227 7.04 3.35 -15.96
N LEU A 228 7.27 4.31 -15.07
CA LEU A 228 8.09 5.48 -15.38
C LEU A 228 9.55 5.14 -15.68
N HIS A 229 10.07 4.04 -15.15
CA HIS A 229 11.45 3.60 -15.35
C HIS A 229 11.62 2.75 -16.63
N GLU A 230 10.53 2.19 -17.17
CA GLU A 230 10.56 1.24 -18.29
C GLU A 230 11.13 1.90 -19.56
N GLY A 231 11.94 1.14 -20.31
CA GLY A 231 12.49 1.57 -21.62
C GLY A 231 13.55 2.67 -21.54
N LYS A 232 14.02 3.05 -20.35
CA LYS A 232 15.06 4.09 -20.15
C LYS A 232 16.49 3.56 -20.08
N GLY A 233 16.65 2.24 -20.19
CA GLY A 233 17.96 1.58 -20.22
C GLY A 233 18.69 1.57 -18.88
N TYR A 234 17.97 1.58 -17.76
CA TYR A 234 18.56 1.65 -16.42
C TYR A 234 19.40 0.42 -16.08
N ASN A 235 19.01 -0.76 -16.57
CA ASN A 235 19.74 -2.00 -16.28
C ASN A 235 21.09 -2.06 -17.02
N GLU A 236 21.26 -1.28 -18.09
CA GLU A 236 22.51 -1.14 -18.84
C GLU A 236 23.42 -0.01 -18.32
N MET A 237 22.91 0.85 -17.43
CA MET A 237 23.74 1.87 -16.77
C MET A 237 24.54 1.26 -15.62
N GLU A 238 25.70 1.86 -15.32
CA GLU A 238 26.45 1.60 -14.10
C GLU A 238 25.58 1.94 -12.88
N SER A 239 25.52 1.04 -11.88
CA SER A 239 24.68 1.25 -10.69
C SER A 239 24.99 2.55 -9.96
N SER A 240 26.27 2.94 -9.91
CA SER A 240 26.72 4.22 -9.32
C SER A 240 26.07 5.45 -9.96
N VAL A 241 25.83 5.43 -11.27
CA VAL A 241 25.19 6.55 -11.99
C VAL A 241 23.71 6.65 -11.62
N VAL A 242 23.03 5.51 -11.48
CA VAL A 242 21.61 5.48 -11.08
C VAL A 242 21.48 5.90 -9.61
N LEU A 243 22.38 5.43 -8.75
CA LEU A 243 22.45 5.79 -7.33
C LEU A 243 22.70 7.29 -7.14
N ASP A 244 23.68 7.88 -7.85
CA ASP A 244 23.97 9.31 -7.77
C ASP A 244 22.75 10.17 -8.14
N ARG A 245 22.01 9.75 -9.17
CA ARG A 245 20.76 10.42 -9.57
C ARG A 245 19.69 10.30 -8.50
N TYR A 246 19.49 9.10 -7.95
CA TYR A 246 18.54 8.87 -6.85
C TYR A 246 18.86 9.74 -5.64
N VAL A 247 20.11 9.74 -5.17
CA VAL A 247 20.55 10.54 -4.02
C VAL A 247 20.39 12.04 -4.28
N ALA A 248 20.71 12.51 -5.48
CA ALA A 248 20.51 13.91 -5.84
C ALA A 248 19.03 14.30 -5.83
N ASN A 249 18.15 13.45 -6.36
CA ASN A 249 16.70 13.69 -6.39
C ASN A 249 16.11 13.65 -4.98
N ARG A 250 16.49 12.66 -4.17
CA ARG A 250 16.04 12.53 -2.78
C ARG A 250 16.48 13.70 -1.91
N ARG A 251 17.70 14.21 -2.11
CA ARG A 251 18.14 15.44 -1.42
C ARG A 251 17.21 16.61 -1.75
N HIS A 252 16.88 16.78 -3.03
CA HIS A 252 15.99 17.85 -3.47
C HIS A 252 14.57 17.68 -2.91
N SER A 253 14.02 16.46 -2.92
CA SER A 253 12.69 16.21 -2.36
C SER A 253 12.66 16.50 -0.85
N LEU A 254 13.67 16.08 -0.10
CA LEU A 254 13.80 16.38 1.33
C LEU A 254 13.95 17.88 1.61
N GLU A 255 14.73 18.62 0.83
CA GLU A 255 14.84 20.09 0.96
C GLU A 255 13.46 20.77 0.84
N ILE A 256 12.64 20.32 -0.11
CA ILE A 256 11.26 20.80 -0.26
C ILE A 256 10.44 20.44 0.97
N LEU A 257 10.44 19.18 1.40
CA LEU A 257 9.64 18.71 2.53
C LEU A 257 9.98 19.44 3.84
N HIS A 258 11.27 19.68 4.11
CA HIS A 258 11.73 20.45 5.28
C HIS A 258 11.30 21.92 5.24
N SER A 259 10.98 22.45 4.05
CA SER A 259 10.50 23.83 3.90
C SER A 259 8.99 23.99 4.11
N LEU A 260 8.22 22.88 4.13
CA LEU A 260 6.76 22.91 4.23
C LEU A 260 6.29 23.28 5.63
N SER A 261 5.32 24.20 5.72
CA SER A 261 4.60 24.48 6.97
C SER A 261 3.57 23.39 7.29
N THR A 262 3.12 23.33 8.55
CA THR A 262 2.03 22.42 8.95
C THR A 262 0.76 22.65 8.13
N GLU A 263 0.46 23.90 7.77
CA GLU A 263 -0.67 24.26 6.92
C GLU A 263 -0.51 23.76 5.49
N ASP A 264 0.73 23.74 4.96
CA ASP A 264 0.99 23.21 3.63
C ASP A 264 0.65 21.72 3.55
N TRP A 265 1.01 20.92 4.55
CA TRP A 265 0.66 19.50 4.62
C TRP A 265 -0.85 19.22 4.54
N ALA A 266 -1.69 20.19 4.94
CA ALA A 266 -3.14 20.10 4.85
C ALA A 266 -3.71 20.53 3.48
N ARG A 267 -2.91 21.10 2.57
CA ARG A 267 -3.37 21.47 1.23
C ARG A 267 -3.74 20.24 0.42
N GLN A 268 -4.73 20.42 -0.46
CA GLN A 268 -5.24 19.35 -1.31
C GLN A 268 -5.75 19.87 -2.66
N VAL A 269 -5.69 19.01 -3.67
CA VAL A 269 -6.37 19.20 -4.96
C VAL A 269 -7.22 17.95 -5.22
N GLY A 270 -8.52 18.15 -5.48
CA GLY A 270 -9.48 17.05 -5.54
C GLY A 270 -9.52 16.29 -4.21
N SER A 271 -9.33 14.97 -4.25
CA SER A 271 -9.25 14.12 -3.07
C SER A 271 -7.84 13.91 -2.52
N GLN A 272 -6.82 14.50 -3.15
CA GLN A 272 -5.41 14.25 -2.81
C GLN A 272 -4.81 15.40 -2.01
N SER A 273 -4.41 15.12 -0.77
CA SER A 273 -3.66 16.05 0.08
C SER A 273 -2.16 15.80 0.03
N LEU A 274 -1.37 16.81 0.39
CA LEU A 274 0.08 16.65 0.54
C LEU A 274 0.42 15.60 1.59
N LEU A 275 -0.32 15.53 2.69
CA LEU A 275 -0.13 14.50 3.71
C LEU A 275 -0.37 13.07 3.18
N ALA A 276 -1.41 12.88 2.37
CA ALA A 276 -1.69 11.60 1.73
C ALA A 276 -0.60 11.25 0.71
N LEU A 277 -0.13 12.24 -0.05
CA LEU A 277 0.94 12.06 -1.03
C LEU A 277 2.28 11.69 -0.37
N GLY A 278 2.66 12.37 0.73
CA GLY A 278 3.87 12.02 1.48
C GLY A 278 3.77 10.64 2.14
N THR A 279 2.58 10.28 2.64
CA THR A 279 2.31 8.94 3.15
C THR A 279 2.51 7.86 2.08
N TRP A 280 1.99 8.12 0.87
CA TRP A 280 2.19 7.26 -0.29
C TRP A 280 3.68 7.10 -0.61
N ALA A 281 4.45 8.19 -0.69
CA ALA A 281 5.89 8.15 -0.99
C ALA A 281 6.68 7.35 0.06
N SER A 282 6.42 7.55 1.36
CA SER A 282 7.12 6.80 2.41
C SER A 282 6.76 5.31 2.43
N THR A 283 5.49 4.97 2.12
CA THR A 283 5.07 3.57 2.10
C THR A 283 5.57 2.86 0.85
N HIS A 284 5.59 3.57 -0.28
CA HIS A 284 6.25 3.19 -1.52
C HIS A 284 7.70 2.76 -1.27
N ASP A 285 8.51 3.65 -0.68
CA ASP A 285 9.91 3.38 -0.42
C ASP A 285 10.15 2.17 0.48
N ARG A 286 9.36 2.03 1.55
CA ARG A 286 9.49 0.90 2.47
C ARG A 286 9.32 -0.45 1.78
N GLY A 287 8.28 -0.63 0.96
CA GLY A 287 8.12 -1.95 0.32
C GLY A 287 9.08 -2.17 -0.84
N HIS A 288 9.52 -1.12 -1.55
CA HIS A 288 10.59 -1.28 -2.55
C HIS A 288 11.98 -1.48 -1.93
N MET A 289 12.19 -1.02 -0.70
CA MET A 289 13.40 -1.37 0.06
C MET A 289 13.46 -2.88 0.33
N GLU A 290 12.36 -3.49 0.75
CA GLU A 290 12.30 -4.95 0.95
C GLU A 290 12.47 -5.70 -0.38
N GLN A 291 11.92 -5.18 -1.48
CA GLN A 291 12.18 -5.73 -2.81
C GLN A 291 13.66 -5.63 -3.20
N LEU A 292 14.31 -4.50 -2.89
CA LEU A 292 15.73 -4.27 -3.16
C LEU A 292 16.62 -5.23 -2.37
N LYS A 293 16.36 -5.39 -1.06
CA LYS A 293 17.08 -6.33 -0.19
C LYS A 293 17.00 -7.76 -0.73
N ARG A 294 15.79 -8.22 -1.09
CA ARG A 294 15.58 -9.55 -1.69
C ARG A 294 16.35 -9.71 -3.01
N ALA A 295 16.27 -8.72 -3.89
CA ALA A 295 17.02 -8.74 -5.15
C ALA A 295 18.55 -8.76 -4.95
N CYS A 296 19.03 -8.28 -3.81
CA CYS A 296 20.44 -8.30 -3.41
C CYS A 296 20.83 -9.49 -2.50
N GLY A 297 19.89 -10.35 -2.11
CA GLY A 297 20.14 -11.47 -1.19
C GLY A 297 20.49 -11.04 0.24
N ILE A 298 19.90 -9.93 0.71
CA ILE A 298 20.06 -9.39 2.07
C ILE A 298 18.82 -9.78 2.89
N ASP A 299 19.03 -10.47 4.02
CA ASP A 299 18.01 -10.87 4.99
C ASP A 299 17.70 -9.76 6.02
#